data_AF-D2VCE2-F1
#
_entry.id   AF-D2VCE2-F1
#
_cell.length_a   1.000
_cell.length_b   1.000
_cell.length_c   1.000
_cell.angle_alpha   90.00
_cell.angle_beta   90.00
_cell.angle_gamma   90.00
#
_symmetry.space_group_name_H-M   'P 1'
#
loop_
_entity.id
_entity.type
_entity.pdbx_description
1 polymer ?
#
loop_
_entity_poly.entity_id
_entity_poly.type
_entity_poly.pdbx_seq_one_letter_code
_entity_poly.pdbx_strand_id
1 'polypeptide(L)'
;MFYFNNMTESQKANMGKYEIRLMRMLSVNDGLSGIDFDFRTMISKLPRIFELTTGIEIPPEVKQVTQQDVSLANIGDYLKIVDIMVFKLSEHYQAETNNVHTQLIETSAKLILNGLRLAVLLKSGYDRSVIEEGALRITYNGESNFGLPIHTLPYMALASKFHLQIVKNIEQSLIKNNRDNILPDGQTGPVDYYVILEKDLNLLREMGLKYKRVQVYYGHLIEEMEMILRVKRSRTEVTIPLEENLGISSDESFLNIFKDVFGFNFDGFY
;
A
#
# COMPACT_ATOMS: atom_id res chain seq x y z
N MET A 1 -15.67 -17.35 8.72
CA MET A 1 -15.06 -18.63 8.31
C MET A 1 -15.65 -19.90 8.94
N PHE A 2 -16.23 -19.86 10.15
CA PHE A 2 -16.68 -21.05 10.89
C PHE A 2 -17.66 -21.96 10.12
N TYR A 3 -18.52 -21.40 9.26
CA TYR A 3 -19.50 -22.18 8.50
C TYR A 3 -18.86 -23.08 7.41
N PHE A 4 -18.02 -22.51 6.53
CA PHE A 4 -17.43 -23.25 5.40
C PHE A 4 -16.31 -24.20 5.82
N ASN A 5 -15.59 -23.89 6.91
CA ASN A 5 -14.51 -24.76 7.40
C ASN A 5 -15.02 -26.08 7.99
N ASN A 6 -16.30 -26.14 8.39
CA ASN A 6 -16.93 -27.33 8.96
C ASN A 6 -17.70 -28.16 7.91
N MET A 7 -17.69 -27.76 6.64
CA MET A 7 -18.34 -28.52 5.57
C MET A 7 -17.48 -29.72 5.14
N THR A 8 -18.13 -30.87 5.00
CA THR A 8 -17.55 -32.06 4.37
C THR A 8 -17.30 -31.84 2.88
N GLU A 9 -16.39 -32.61 2.27
CA GLU A 9 -16.12 -32.53 0.83
C GLU A 9 -17.37 -32.78 -0.04
N SER A 10 -18.27 -33.67 0.42
CA SER A 10 -19.57 -33.88 -0.24
C SER A 10 -20.46 -32.63 -0.18
N GLN A 11 -20.49 -31.92 0.96
CA GLN A 11 -21.23 -30.66 1.06
C GLN A 11 -20.61 -29.58 0.17
N LYS A 12 -19.27 -29.48 0.11
CA LYS A 12 -18.59 -28.53 -0.77
C LYS A 12 -18.86 -28.81 -2.25
N ALA A 13 -18.89 -30.07 -2.65
CA ALA A 13 -19.21 -30.49 -4.02
C ALA A 13 -20.65 -30.13 -4.44
N ASN A 14 -21.56 -29.99 -3.48
CA ASN A 14 -22.96 -29.66 -3.72
C ASN A 14 -23.27 -28.15 -3.56
N MET A 15 -22.26 -27.31 -3.34
CA MET A 15 -22.46 -25.87 -3.17
C MET A 15 -22.97 -25.21 -4.46
N GLY A 16 -23.96 -24.34 -4.32
CA GLY A 16 -24.43 -23.50 -5.42
C GLY A 16 -23.36 -22.46 -5.82
N LYS A 17 -23.48 -21.92 -7.05
CA LYS A 17 -22.56 -20.89 -7.58
C LYS A 17 -22.35 -19.71 -6.61
N TYR A 18 -23.42 -19.27 -5.94
CA TYR A 18 -23.37 -18.16 -4.97
C TYR A 18 -22.60 -18.51 -3.70
N GLU A 19 -22.78 -19.72 -3.17
CA GLU A 19 -22.09 -20.17 -1.95
C GLU A 19 -20.60 -20.36 -2.22
N ILE A 20 -20.25 -20.92 -3.40
CA ILE A 20 -18.85 -21.03 -3.84
C ILE A 20 -18.21 -19.64 -3.90
N ARG A 21 -18.92 -18.66 -4.48
CA ARG A 21 -18.43 -17.28 -4.57
C ARG A 21 -18.26 -16.63 -3.19
N LEU A 22 -19.23 -16.82 -2.30
CA LEU A 22 -19.16 -16.29 -0.93
C LEU A 22 -18.00 -16.91 -0.15
N MET A 23 -17.82 -18.23 -0.24
CA MET A 23 -16.69 -18.93 0.38
C MET A 23 -15.35 -18.42 -0.12
N ARG A 24 -15.20 -18.20 -1.44
CA ARG A 24 -14.00 -17.61 -2.05
C ARG A 24 -13.74 -16.21 -1.53
N MET A 25 -14.75 -15.33 -1.52
CA MET A 25 -14.62 -13.97 -1.00
C MET A 25 -14.22 -13.94 0.48
N LEU A 26 -14.80 -14.81 1.32
CA LEU A 26 -14.43 -14.90 2.73
C LEU A 26 -13.00 -15.43 2.89
N SER A 27 -12.59 -16.41 2.08
CA SER A 27 -11.23 -16.94 2.11
C SER A 27 -10.19 -15.88 1.72
N VAL A 28 -10.49 -15.03 0.74
CA VAL A 28 -9.65 -13.89 0.38
C VAL A 28 -9.58 -12.89 1.53
N ASN A 29 -10.73 -12.55 2.13
CA ASN A 29 -10.79 -11.61 3.24
C ASN A 29 -10.03 -12.11 4.47
N ASP A 30 -10.09 -13.40 4.76
CA ASP A 30 -9.35 -14.02 5.86
C ASP A 30 -7.85 -14.12 5.54
N GLY A 31 -7.49 -14.35 4.27
CA GLY A 31 -6.11 -14.27 3.81
C GLY A 31 -5.49 -12.88 3.98
N LEU A 32 -6.32 -11.83 3.87
CA LEU A 32 -5.96 -10.42 4.01
C LEU A 32 -6.15 -9.88 5.45
N SER A 33 -6.86 -10.58 6.33
CA SER A 33 -7.10 -10.16 7.71
C SER A 33 -5.98 -10.69 8.63
N GLY A 34 -4.91 -9.92 8.74
CA GLY A 34 -3.88 -10.08 9.77
C GLY A 34 -3.65 -8.74 10.47
N ILE A 35 -3.35 -8.78 11.78
CA ILE A 35 -2.92 -7.61 12.55
C ILE A 35 -1.58 -7.11 12.01
N ASP A 36 -0.72 -8.05 11.65
CA ASP A 36 0.55 -7.80 11.00
C ASP A 36 0.32 -7.84 9.49
N PHE A 37 0.06 -6.66 8.92
CA PHE A 37 0.10 -6.47 7.47
C PHE A 37 1.55 -6.51 6.99
N ASP A 38 2.13 -7.71 7.01
CA ASP A 38 3.44 -7.98 6.46
C ASP A 38 3.31 -8.18 4.95
N PHE A 39 3.98 -7.32 4.19
CA PHE A 39 3.97 -7.37 2.73
C PHE A 39 4.51 -8.70 2.19
N ARG A 40 5.44 -9.37 2.88
CA ARG A 40 5.96 -10.69 2.47
C ARG A 40 4.84 -11.70 2.49
N THR A 41 4.03 -11.66 3.55
CA THR A 41 2.82 -12.45 3.67
C THR A 41 1.80 -12.11 2.57
N MET A 42 1.67 -10.85 2.16
CA MET A 42 0.75 -10.48 1.08
C MET A 42 1.20 -10.99 -0.30
N ILE A 43 2.48 -10.78 -0.66
CA ILE A 43 3.01 -11.21 -1.96
C ILE A 43 3.00 -12.74 -2.08
N SER A 44 3.42 -13.46 -1.05
CA SER A 44 3.41 -14.93 -1.02
C SER A 44 1.99 -15.52 -1.07
N LYS A 45 0.98 -14.79 -0.57
CA LYS A 45 -0.43 -15.17 -0.66
C LYS A 45 -1.10 -14.74 -1.97
N LEU A 46 -0.51 -13.83 -2.74
CA LEU A 46 -1.12 -13.29 -3.96
C LEU A 46 -1.50 -14.40 -4.97
N PRO A 47 -0.67 -15.43 -5.24
CA PRO A 47 -1.08 -16.54 -6.08
C PRO A 47 -2.33 -17.24 -5.54
N ARG A 48 -2.37 -17.51 -4.23
CA ARG A 48 -3.51 -18.19 -3.63
C ARG A 48 -4.79 -17.35 -3.72
N ILE A 49 -4.70 -16.04 -3.50
CA ILE A 49 -5.82 -15.10 -3.64
C ILE A 49 -6.32 -15.08 -5.09
N PHE A 50 -5.39 -15.10 -6.05
CA PHE A 50 -5.72 -15.14 -7.47
C PHE A 50 -6.48 -16.42 -7.84
N GLU A 51 -5.97 -17.59 -7.47
CA GLU A 51 -6.60 -18.89 -7.75
C GLU A 51 -7.97 -19.00 -7.08
N LEU A 52 -8.09 -18.55 -5.83
CA LEU A 52 -9.36 -18.56 -5.11
C LEU A 52 -10.39 -17.63 -5.75
N THR A 53 -9.97 -16.46 -6.22
CA THR A 53 -10.88 -15.51 -6.87
C THR A 53 -11.31 -16.02 -8.24
N THR A 54 -10.34 -16.30 -9.11
CA THR A 54 -10.58 -16.57 -10.54
C THR A 54 -10.94 -18.02 -10.84
N GLY A 55 -10.52 -18.97 -9.98
CA GLY A 55 -10.55 -20.40 -10.27
C GLY A 55 -9.50 -20.88 -11.29
N ILE A 56 -8.58 -20.01 -11.70
CA ILE A 56 -7.51 -20.32 -12.66
C ILE A 56 -6.26 -20.69 -11.88
N GLU A 57 -5.69 -21.86 -12.17
CA GLU A 57 -4.42 -22.29 -11.57
C GLU A 57 -3.24 -21.47 -12.08
N ILE A 58 -2.35 -21.09 -11.17
CA ILE A 58 -1.13 -20.35 -11.51
C ILE A 58 0.01 -21.33 -11.81
N PRO A 59 0.84 -21.06 -12.84
CA PRO A 59 2.01 -21.86 -13.15
C PRO A 59 2.93 -22.06 -11.92
N PRO A 60 3.46 -23.28 -11.69
CA PRO A 60 4.33 -23.57 -10.55
C PRO A 60 5.54 -22.63 -10.43
N GLU A 61 6.08 -22.17 -11.57
CA GLU A 61 7.22 -21.25 -11.63
C GLU A 61 6.89 -19.90 -10.99
N VAL A 62 5.69 -19.38 -11.24
CA VAL A 62 5.21 -18.13 -10.65
C VAL A 62 5.01 -18.29 -9.15
N LYS A 63 4.46 -19.43 -8.72
CA LYS A 63 4.35 -19.74 -7.28
C LYS A 63 5.73 -19.78 -6.64
N GLN A 64 6.70 -20.45 -7.27
CA GLN A 64 8.07 -20.54 -6.77
C GLN A 64 8.72 -19.17 -6.62
N VAL A 65 8.57 -18.28 -7.61
CA VAL A 65 9.09 -16.90 -7.51
C VAL A 65 8.47 -16.17 -6.33
N THR A 66 7.15 -16.21 -6.15
CA THR A 66 6.49 -15.49 -5.04
C THR A 66 6.83 -16.01 -3.64
N GLN A 67 7.46 -17.19 -3.53
CA GLN A 67 7.94 -17.76 -2.25
C GLN A 67 9.41 -17.41 -1.96
N GLN A 68 10.14 -16.82 -2.91
CA GLN A 68 11.50 -16.35 -2.67
C GLN A 68 11.49 -15.08 -1.80
N ASP A 69 12.67 -14.68 -1.33
CA ASP A 69 12.83 -13.34 -0.76
C ASP A 69 13.05 -12.31 -1.88
N VAL A 70 12.42 -11.15 -1.73
CA VAL A 70 12.53 -10.04 -2.68
C VAL A 70 13.93 -9.42 -2.55
N SER A 71 14.61 -9.26 -3.67
CA SER A 71 15.95 -8.69 -3.80
C SER A 71 16.05 -7.85 -5.08
N LEU A 72 17.11 -7.05 -5.25
CA LEU A 72 17.35 -6.32 -6.49
C LEU A 72 17.50 -7.24 -7.72
N ALA A 73 17.98 -8.47 -7.53
CA ALA A 73 18.21 -9.42 -8.63
C ALA A 73 16.90 -9.99 -9.21
N ASN A 74 15.85 -10.13 -8.41
CA ASN A 74 14.56 -10.71 -8.81
C ASN A 74 13.39 -9.72 -8.80
N ILE A 75 13.64 -8.44 -8.47
CA ILE A 75 12.59 -7.41 -8.37
C ILE A 75 11.75 -7.29 -9.65
N GLY A 76 12.39 -7.37 -10.82
CA GLY A 76 11.71 -7.25 -12.10
C GLY A 76 10.67 -8.36 -12.31
N ASP A 77 10.93 -9.56 -11.82
CA ASP A 77 10.00 -10.68 -11.93
C ASP A 77 8.82 -10.52 -10.96
N TYR A 78 9.06 -10.05 -9.74
CA TYR A 78 7.98 -9.72 -8.80
C TYR A 78 7.07 -8.64 -9.36
N LEU A 79 7.62 -7.55 -9.90
CA LEU A 79 6.82 -6.46 -10.47
C LEU A 79 5.96 -6.95 -11.64
N LYS A 80 6.52 -7.75 -12.55
CA LYS A 80 5.76 -8.36 -13.65
C LYS A 80 4.65 -9.29 -13.16
N ILE A 81 4.93 -10.13 -12.16
CA ILE A 81 3.95 -11.04 -11.59
C ILE A 81 2.80 -10.26 -10.95
N VAL A 82 3.12 -9.24 -10.15
CA VAL A 82 2.14 -8.35 -9.52
C VAL A 82 1.26 -7.70 -10.59
N ASP A 83 1.86 -7.16 -11.65
CA ASP A 83 1.14 -6.51 -12.75
C ASP A 83 0.15 -7.46 -13.42
N ILE A 84 0.62 -8.64 -13.82
CA ILE A 84 -0.20 -9.65 -14.50
C ILE A 84 -1.35 -10.09 -13.60
N MET A 85 -1.08 -10.40 -12.33
CA MET A 85 -2.10 -10.90 -11.41
C MET A 85 -3.17 -9.84 -11.12
N VAL A 86 -2.77 -8.60 -10.82
CA VAL A 86 -3.73 -7.53 -10.51
C VAL A 86 -4.55 -7.16 -11.75
N PHE A 87 -3.90 -7.08 -12.92
CA PHE A 87 -4.60 -6.82 -14.18
C PHE A 87 -5.65 -7.90 -14.47
N LYS A 88 -5.27 -9.18 -14.38
CA LYS A 88 -6.18 -10.31 -14.62
C LYS A 88 -7.30 -10.39 -13.57
N LEU A 89 -7.03 -10.05 -12.31
CA LEU A 89 -8.06 -9.92 -11.29
C LEU A 89 -9.05 -8.80 -11.61
N SER A 90 -8.55 -7.66 -12.09
CA SER A 90 -9.39 -6.53 -12.49
C SER A 90 -10.29 -6.90 -13.66
N GLU A 91 -9.75 -7.53 -14.72
CA GLU A 91 -10.53 -8.04 -15.86
C GLU A 91 -11.62 -9.02 -15.40
N HIS A 92 -11.27 -9.94 -14.49
CA HIS A 92 -12.23 -10.90 -13.94
C HIS A 92 -13.39 -10.20 -13.21
N TYR A 93 -13.09 -9.22 -12.34
CA TYR A 93 -14.14 -8.47 -11.64
C TYR A 93 -14.98 -7.60 -12.58
N GLN A 94 -14.39 -7.00 -13.61
CA GLN A 94 -15.12 -6.23 -14.62
C GLN A 94 -16.08 -7.14 -15.40
N ALA A 95 -15.66 -8.35 -15.78
CA ALA A 95 -16.53 -9.31 -16.47
C ALA A 95 -17.69 -9.80 -15.60
N GLU A 96 -17.51 -9.84 -14.26
CA GLU A 96 -18.54 -10.30 -13.31
C GLU A 96 -19.49 -9.18 -12.82
N THR A 97 -19.22 -7.92 -13.13
CA THR A 97 -19.99 -6.79 -12.60
C THR A 97 -20.69 -6.00 -13.71
N ASN A 98 -21.86 -5.45 -13.39
CA ASN A 98 -22.52 -4.50 -14.29
C ASN A 98 -21.75 -3.17 -14.26
N ASN A 99 -21.73 -2.45 -15.39
CA ASN A 99 -20.94 -1.22 -15.64
C ASN A 99 -20.95 -0.14 -14.53
N VAL A 100 -21.94 -0.16 -13.63
CA VAL A 100 -22.12 0.81 -12.52
C VAL A 100 -20.94 0.83 -11.53
N HIS A 101 -20.17 -0.26 -11.39
CA HIS A 101 -19.06 -0.33 -10.44
C HIS A 101 -17.66 -0.27 -11.08
N THR A 102 -17.57 -0.02 -12.39
CA THR A 102 -16.30 -0.07 -13.13
C THR A 102 -15.24 0.87 -12.57
N GLN A 103 -15.61 2.12 -12.27
CA GLN A 103 -14.68 3.12 -11.72
C GLN A 103 -14.12 2.73 -10.34
N LEU A 104 -14.96 2.14 -9.48
CA LEU A 104 -14.52 1.67 -8.16
C LEU A 104 -13.56 0.49 -8.29
N ILE A 105 -13.83 -0.44 -9.21
CA ILE A 105 -12.96 -1.59 -9.49
C ILE A 105 -11.63 -1.12 -10.04
N GLU A 106 -11.63 -0.21 -11.01
CA GLU A 106 -10.41 0.36 -11.60
C GLU A 106 -9.57 1.09 -10.55
N THR A 107 -10.20 1.92 -9.72
CA THR A 107 -9.50 2.64 -8.65
C THR A 107 -8.93 1.67 -7.63
N SER A 108 -9.70 0.67 -7.21
CA SER A 108 -9.24 -0.35 -6.26
C SER A 108 -8.07 -1.14 -6.85
N ALA A 109 -8.14 -1.51 -8.14
CA ALA A 109 -7.06 -2.20 -8.83
C ALA A 109 -5.79 -1.34 -8.92
N LYS A 110 -5.91 -0.04 -9.21
CA LYS A 110 -4.78 0.91 -9.20
C LYS A 110 -4.14 1.02 -7.82
N LEU A 111 -4.93 1.12 -6.76
CA LEU A 111 -4.43 1.19 -5.38
C LEU A 111 -3.72 -0.11 -4.97
N ILE A 112 -4.33 -1.26 -5.26
CA ILE A 112 -3.73 -2.57 -4.99
C ILE A 112 -2.42 -2.74 -5.78
N LEU A 113 -2.43 -2.40 -7.08
CA LEU A 113 -1.26 -2.51 -7.95
C LEU A 113 -0.11 -1.65 -7.43
N ASN A 114 -0.35 -0.35 -7.22
CA ASN A 114 0.69 0.55 -6.74
C ASN A 114 1.14 0.18 -5.33
N GLY A 115 0.24 -0.28 -4.47
CA GLY A 115 0.57 -0.75 -3.13
C GLY A 115 1.44 -2.01 -3.09
N LEU A 116 1.13 -3.00 -3.93
CA LEU A 116 1.96 -4.20 -4.09
C LEU A 116 3.34 -3.86 -4.66
N ARG A 117 3.40 -3.01 -5.70
CA ARG A 117 4.65 -2.52 -6.28
C ARG A 117 5.48 -1.76 -5.25
N LEU A 118 4.87 -0.81 -4.53
CA LEU A 118 5.52 -0.06 -3.47
C LEU A 118 6.13 -1.01 -2.43
N ALA A 119 5.39 -2.03 -2.01
CA ALA A 119 5.89 -2.99 -1.05
C ALA A 119 7.10 -3.82 -1.57
N VAL A 120 7.06 -4.25 -2.84
CA VAL A 120 8.19 -4.92 -3.51
C VAL A 120 9.41 -3.99 -3.56
N LEU A 121 9.22 -2.75 -3.97
CA LEU A 121 10.28 -1.75 -4.10
C LEU A 121 10.92 -1.44 -2.75
N LEU A 122 10.11 -1.18 -1.72
CA LEU A 122 10.57 -0.95 -0.34
C LEU A 122 11.41 -2.13 0.17
N LYS A 123 10.96 -3.37 -0.08
CA LYS A 123 11.68 -4.55 0.40
C LYS A 123 13.01 -4.75 -0.29
N SER A 124 13.06 -4.51 -1.59
CA SER A 124 14.29 -4.67 -2.38
C SER A 124 15.34 -3.59 -2.09
N GLY A 125 14.98 -2.51 -1.38
CA GLY A 125 15.84 -1.33 -1.25
C GLY A 125 16.05 -0.61 -2.58
N TYR A 126 15.02 -0.57 -3.43
CA TYR A 126 15.10 0.05 -4.75
C TYR A 126 15.31 1.57 -4.64
N ASP A 127 15.54 2.22 -5.79
CA ASP A 127 15.69 3.66 -5.88
C ASP A 127 14.56 4.42 -5.18
N ARG A 128 14.96 5.37 -4.34
CA ARG A 128 14.04 6.13 -3.48
C ARG A 128 13.05 6.96 -4.29
N SER A 129 13.45 7.55 -5.42
CA SER A 129 12.55 8.38 -6.20
C SER A 129 11.39 7.57 -6.78
N VAL A 130 11.67 6.33 -7.19
CA VAL A 130 10.65 5.39 -7.71
C VAL A 130 9.70 4.94 -6.59
N ILE A 131 10.21 4.69 -5.39
CA ILE A 131 9.40 4.38 -4.21
C ILE A 131 8.49 5.56 -3.87
N GLU A 132 9.05 6.77 -3.89
CA GLU A 132 8.35 8.02 -3.59
C GLU A 132 7.23 8.29 -4.60
N GLU A 133 7.51 8.13 -5.90
CA GLU A 133 6.49 8.18 -6.95
C GLU A 133 5.37 7.14 -6.73
N GLY A 134 5.73 5.91 -6.37
CA GLY A 134 4.77 4.84 -6.09
C GLY A 134 3.84 5.17 -4.92
N ALA A 135 4.37 5.74 -3.84
CA ALA A 135 3.59 6.18 -2.68
C ALA A 135 2.67 7.36 -3.03
N LEU A 136 3.17 8.36 -3.77
CA LEU A 136 2.38 9.49 -4.23
C LEU A 136 1.19 9.06 -5.09
N ARG A 137 1.40 8.12 -6.02
CA ARG A 137 0.34 7.55 -6.84
C ARG A 137 -0.78 6.92 -6.00
N ILE A 138 -0.47 6.30 -4.85
CA ILE A 138 -1.49 5.73 -3.97
C ILE A 138 -2.34 6.86 -3.37
N THR A 139 -1.72 7.89 -2.80
CA THR A 139 -2.42 9.04 -2.22
C THR A 139 -3.33 9.70 -3.25
N TYR A 140 -2.81 10.03 -4.43
CA TYR A 140 -3.58 10.71 -5.47
C TYR A 140 -4.73 9.87 -6.04
N ASN A 141 -4.54 8.56 -6.21
CA ASN A 141 -5.64 7.67 -6.62
C ASN A 141 -6.69 7.54 -5.51
N GLY A 142 -6.28 7.63 -4.24
CA GLY A 142 -7.17 7.53 -3.07
C GLY A 142 -8.13 8.71 -2.92
N GLU A 143 -7.69 9.93 -3.23
CA GLU A 143 -8.50 11.16 -3.09
C GLU A 143 -9.77 11.17 -3.96
N SER A 144 -9.72 10.48 -5.10
CA SER A 144 -10.73 10.61 -6.14
C SER A 144 -12.04 9.86 -5.89
N ASN A 145 -12.13 9.03 -4.84
CA ASN A 145 -13.24 8.08 -4.70
C ASN A 145 -13.74 7.88 -3.27
N PHE A 146 -14.93 8.44 -2.97
CA PHE A 146 -15.71 8.03 -1.82
C PHE A 146 -16.11 6.55 -1.92
N GLY A 147 -15.88 5.80 -0.85
CA GLY A 147 -16.39 4.44 -0.73
C GLY A 147 -15.43 3.32 -1.13
N LEU A 148 -14.11 3.59 -1.16
CA LEU A 148 -13.07 2.57 -1.33
C LEU A 148 -13.34 1.33 -0.47
N PRO A 149 -13.10 0.12 -1.00
CA PRO A 149 -13.33 -1.10 -0.27
C PRO A 149 -12.23 -1.34 0.77
N ILE A 150 -12.57 -2.02 1.86
CA ILE A 150 -11.65 -2.27 3.00
C ILE A 150 -10.32 -2.91 2.61
N HIS A 151 -10.28 -3.71 1.53
CA HIS A 151 -9.03 -4.36 1.09
C HIS A 151 -8.00 -3.38 0.51
N THR A 152 -8.38 -2.13 0.20
CA THR A 152 -7.43 -1.08 -0.23
C THR A 152 -6.69 -0.43 0.94
N LEU A 153 -7.27 -0.50 2.14
CA LEU A 153 -6.77 0.16 3.35
C LEU A 153 -5.28 -0.07 3.61
N PRO A 154 -4.76 -1.30 3.52
CA PRO A 154 -3.37 -1.53 3.91
C PRO A 154 -2.36 -0.86 2.97
N TYR A 155 -2.70 -0.72 1.69
CA TYR A 155 -1.85 -0.04 0.70
C TYR A 155 -1.81 1.47 0.95
N MET A 156 -2.95 2.04 1.33
CA MET A 156 -3.06 3.44 1.72
C MET A 156 -2.25 3.68 2.99
N ALA A 157 -2.40 2.84 4.01
CA ALA A 157 -1.61 2.92 5.24
C ALA A 157 -0.10 2.78 4.99
N LEU A 158 0.31 1.93 4.03
CA LEU A 158 1.71 1.80 3.63
C LEU A 158 2.25 3.11 3.03
N ALA A 159 1.51 3.74 2.12
CA ALA A 159 1.86 5.05 1.57
C ALA A 159 1.92 6.13 2.65
N SER A 160 0.92 6.18 3.55
CA SER A 160 0.87 7.15 4.64
C SER A 160 2.05 7.02 5.60
N LYS A 161 2.45 5.78 5.95
CA LYS A 161 3.67 5.54 6.75
C LYS A 161 4.92 6.06 6.06
N PHE A 162 5.03 5.83 4.75
CA PHE A 162 6.16 6.30 3.96
C PHE A 162 6.21 7.84 3.90
N HIS A 163 5.10 8.51 3.61
CA HIS A 163 5.04 9.97 3.59
C HIS A 163 5.25 10.59 4.98
N LEU A 164 4.73 9.96 6.04
CA LEU A 164 5.01 10.37 7.42
C LEU A 164 6.51 10.35 7.71
N GLN A 165 7.22 9.32 7.26
CA GLN A 165 8.66 9.25 7.42
C GLN A 165 9.39 10.35 6.63
N ILE A 166 8.92 10.68 5.44
CA ILE A 166 9.45 11.84 4.70
C ILE A 166 9.25 13.11 5.51
N VAL A 167 8.05 13.38 6.04
CA VAL A 167 7.80 14.59 6.83
C VAL A 167 8.66 14.63 8.10
N LYS A 168 8.86 13.50 8.79
CA LYS A 168 9.78 13.43 9.93
C LYS A 168 11.22 13.80 9.54
N ASN A 169 11.70 13.31 8.41
CA ASN A 169 13.03 13.63 7.92
C ASN A 169 13.14 15.12 7.52
N ILE A 170 12.06 15.74 7.05
CA ILE A 170 11.99 17.20 6.81
C ILE A 170 12.08 17.96 8.13
N GLU A 171 11.32 17.56 9.16
CA GLU A 171 11.36 18.16 10.50
C GLU A 171 12.75 18.08 11.14
N GLN A 172 13.51 17.04 10.82
CA GLN A 172 14.90 16.85 11.26
C GLN A 172 15.93 17.53 10.35
N SER A 173 15.49 18.28 9.33
CA SER A 173 16.36 18.92 8.33
C SER A 173 17.28 17.94 7.56
N LEU A 174 16.94 16.65 7.53
CA LEU A 174 17.67 15.63 6.76
C LEU A 174 17.37 15.74 5.26
N ILE A 175 16.21 16.28 4.91
CA ILE A 175 15.77 16.51 3.54
C ILE A 175 14.98 17.81 3.44
N LYS A 176 14.95 18.40 2.24
CA LYS A 176 14.12 19.57 1.96
C LYS A 176 12.69 19.18 1.60
N ASN A 177 11.73 20.02 1.99
CA ASN A 177 10.37 19.97 1.43
C ASN A 177 10.35 20.54 0.00
N ASN A 178 9.24 20.38 -0.73
CA ASN A 178 9.06 20.93 -2.09
C ASN A 178 10.12 20.44 -3.08
N ARG A 179 10.53 19.17 -2.96
CA ARG A 179 11.42 18.54 -3.94
C ARG A 179 10.63 18.19 -5.19
N ASP A 180 11.27 18.32 -6.34
CA ASP A 180 10.67 17.98 -7.62
C ASP A 180 10.42 16.48 -7.71
N ASN A 181 9.19 16.09 -8.02
CA ASN A 181 8.79 14.72 -8.26
C ASN A 181 7.70 14.68 -9.35
N ILE A 182 7.32 13.48 -9.78
CA ILE A 182 6.28 13.25 -10.78
C ILE A 182 4.91 13.50 -10.11
N LEU A 183 4.21 14.49 -10.64
CA LEU A 183 2.86 14.88 -10.26
C LEU A 183 1.82 13.93 -10.89
N PRO A 184 0.55 13.98 -10.46
CA PRO A 184 -0.51 13.10 -10.96
C PRO A 184 -0.71 13.15 -12.48
N ASP A 185 -0.40 14.28 -13.11
CA ASP A 185 -0.53 14.52 -14.55
C ASP A 185 0.70 14.04 -15.35
N GLY A 186 1.70 13.46 -14.68
CA GLY A 186 2.95 13.00 -15.28
C GLY A 186 3.99 14.09 -15.46
N GLN A 187 3.70 15.34 -15.09
CA GLN A 187 4.68 16.42 -15.11
C GLN A 187 5.59 16.36 -13.89
N THR A 188 6.81 16.87 -14.02
CA THR A 188 7.70 17.06 -12.87
C THR A 188 7.41 18.41 -12.22
N GLY A 189 7.24 18.43 -10.91
CA GLY A 189 7.08 19.67 -10.15
C GLY A 189 7.24 19.47 -8.64
N PRO A 190 7.24 20.57 -7.87
CA PRO A 190 7.52 20.53 -6.45
C PRO A 190 6.39 19.85 -5.66
N VAL A 191 6.74 18.94 -4.76
CA VAL A 191 5.79 18.24 -3.88
C VAL A 191 5.90 18.75 -2.44
N ASP A 192 4.81 19.33 -1.92
CA ASP A 192 4.69 19.68 -0.51
C ASP A 192 4.23 18.47 0.31
N TYR A 193 5.16 17.86 1.04
CA TYR A 193 4.92 16.64 1.80
C TYR A 193 3.98 16.81 2.99
N TYR A 194 3.81 18.02 3.53
CA TYR A 194 2.80 18.26 4.56
C TYR A 194 1.39 18.20 3.96
N VAL A 195 1.21 18.72 2.74
CA VAL A 195 -0.06 18.61 2.00
C VAL A 195 -0.34 17.14 1.67
N ILE A 196 0.66 16.38 1.21
CA ILE A 196 0.50 14.95 0.96
C ILE A 196 0.10 14.21 2.25
N LEU A 197 0.75 14.49 3.37
CA LEU A 197 0.43 13.85 4.66
C LEU A 197 -0.99 14.20 5.14
N GLU A 198 -1.46 15.44 4.89
CA GLU A 198 -2.84 15.83 5.19
C GLU A 198 -3.86 15.06 4.35
N LYS A 199 -3.56 14.83 3.07
CA LYS A 199 -4.39 14.00 2.18
C LYS A 199 -4.47 12.56 2.68
N ASP A 200 -3.34 11.99 3.07
CA ASP A 200 -3.27 10.64 3.66
C ASP A 200 -4.07 10.53 4.95
N LEU A 201 -3.96 11.52 5.83
CA LEU A 201 -4.72 11.58 7.08
C LEU A 201 -6.23 11.62 6.82
N ASN A 202 -6.67 12.48 5.89
CA ASN A 202 -8.09 12.59 5.52
C ASN A 202 -8.61 11.27 4.94
N LEU A 203 -7.84 10.66 4.06
CA LEU A 203 -8.16 9.40 3.43
C LEU A 203 -8.33 8.25 4.44
N LEU A 204 -7.43 8.14 5.43
CA LEU A 204 -7.57 7.15 6.51
C LEU A 204 -8.75 7.45 7.44
N ARG A 205 -9.00 8.73 7.76
CA ARG A 205 -10.17 9.13 8.57
C ARG A 205 -11.48 8.77 7.88
N GLU A 206 -11.62 9.06 6.59
CA GLU A 206 -12.80 8.69 5.80
C GLU A 206 -13.02 7.18 5.78
N MET A 207 -11.97 6.40 5.58
CA MET A 207 -12.03 4.94 5.71
C MET A 207 -12.44 4.52 7.14
N GLY A 208 -11.98 5.24 8.16
CA GLY A 208 -12.30 4.98 9.57
C GLY A 208 -13.76 5.25 9.93
N LEU A 209 -14.44 6.16 9.24
CA LEU A 209 -15.88 6.37 9.38
C LEU A 209 -16.68 5.12 8.95
N LYS A 210 -16.20 4.42 7.90
CA LYS A 210 -16.86 3.25 7.34
C LYS A 210 -16.42 1.94 8.00
N TYR A 211 -15.15 1.86 8.43
CA TYR A 211 -14.53 0.63 8.87
C TYR A 211 -13.82 0.81 10.21
N LYS A 212 -14.42 0.28 11.30
CA LYS A 212 -13.84 0.31 12.65
C LYS A 212 -12.40 -0.24 12.73
N ARG A 213 -12.04 -1.16 11.83
CA ARG A 213 -10.69 -1.75 11.74
C ARG A 213 -9.60 -0.71 11.52
N VAL A 214 -9.90 0.42 10.87
CA VAL A 214 -8.90 1.47 10.67
C VAL A 214 -8.39 1.98 12.00
N GLN A 215 -9.30 2.30 12.94
CA GLN A 215 -8.92 2.81 14.26
C GLN A 215 -8.16 1.75 15.07
N VAL A 216 -8.56 0.48 14.96
CA VAL A 216 -7.90 -0.62 15.67
C VAL A 216 -6.46 -0.83 15.21
N TYR A 217 -6.20 -0.83 13.90
CA TYR A 217 -4.88 -1.17 13.35
C TYR A 217 -3.99 0.03 13.05
N TYR A 218 -4.58 1.19 12.77
CA TYR A 218 -3.87 2.37 12.28
C TYR A 218 -4.18 3.62 13.13
N GLY A 219 -4.82 3.48 14.30
CA GLY A 219 -5.09 4.59 15.21
C GLY A 219 -3.83 5.37 15.61
N HIS A 220 -2.76 4.66 16.00
CA HIS A 220 -1.47 5.30 16.32
C HIS A 220 -0.90 6.07 15.12
N LEU A 221 -0.98 5.51 13.91
CA LEU A 221 -0.49 6.18 12.69
C LEU A 221 -1.26 7.49 12.45
N ILE A 222 -2.59 7.46 12.62
CA ILE A 222 -3.47 8.63 12.52
C ILE A 222 -3.09 9.69 13.56
N GLU A 223 -2.95 9.31 14.83
CA GLU A 223 -2.57 10.23 15.93
C GLU A 223 -1.20 10.89 15.69
N GLU A 224 -0.23 10.13 15.16
CA GLU A 224 1.10 10.65 14.87
C GLU A 224 1.10 11.65 13.71
N MET A 225 0.34 11.38 12.63
CA MET A 225 0.15 12.34 11.54
C MET A 225 -0.53 13.62 12.02
N GLU A 226 -1.56 13.50 12.86
CA GLU A 226 -2.26 14.63 13.47
C GLU A 226 -1.32 15.50 14.30
N MET A 227 -0.46 14.88 15.11
CA MET A 227 0.51 15.58 15.95
C MET A 227 1.47 16.42 15.11
N ILE A 228 2.09 15.82 14.08
CA ILE A 228 3.06 16.52 13.22
C ILE A 228 2.40 17.67 12.46
N LEU A 229 1.22 17.45 11.87
CA LEU A 229 0.49 18.49 11.15
C LEU A 229 0.06 19.63 12.08
N ARG A 230 -0.33 19.33 13.33
CA ARG A 230 -0.65 20.35 14.34
C ARG A 230 0.56 21.23 14.65
N VAL A 231 1.74 20.62 14.89
CA VAL A 231 2.99 21.36 15.15
C VAL A 231 3.35 22.27 13.98
N LYS A 232 3.23 21.77 12.73
CA LYS A 232 3.50 22.57 11.53
C LYS A 232 2.60 23.81 11.43
N ARG A 233 1.30 23.66 11.70
CA ARG A 233 0.33 24.77 11.68
C ARG A 233 0.70 25.83 12.71
N SER A 234 1.00 25.42 13.96
CA SER A 234 1.41 26.35 15.03
C SER A 234 2.71 27.10 14.73
N ARG A 235 3.68 26.50 14.01
CA ARG A 235 4.91 27.20 13.61
C ARG A 235 4.69 28.23 12.50
N THR A 236 3.78 27.93 11.59
CA THR A 236 3.45 28.82 10.46
C THR A 236 2.76 30.11 10.94
N GLU A 237 2.03 30.04 12.06
CA GLU A 237 1.42 31.20 12.71
C GLU A 237 2.42 32.10 13.45
N VAL A 238 3.67 31.64 13.66
CA VAL A 238 4.67 32.31 14.52
C VAL A 238 5.87 32.86 13.73
N THR A 239 5.93 32.73 12.40
CA THR A 239 7.17 32.98 11.65
C THR A 239 7.51 34.47 11.48
N ILE A 240 8.42 34.95 12.34
CA ILE A 240 9.35 36.08 12.13
C ILE A 240 10.52 35.56 11.25
N PRO A 241 11.05 36.31 10.27
CA PRO A 241 11.99 35.78 9.29
C PRO A 241 13.37 35.48 9.90
N LEU A 242 13.89 34.28 9.67
CA LEU A 242 15.26 33.88 9.98
C LEU A 242 15.89 33.20 8.77
N GLU A 243 17.08 33.66 8.42
CA GLU A 243 17.86 33.31 7.23
C GLU A 243 18.35 31.85 7.22
N GLU A 244 18.38 31.27 6.03
CA GLU A 244 18.78 29.89 5.74
C GLU A 244 20.31 29.67 5.85
N ASN A 245 20.73 28.51 6.35
CA ASN A 245 22.05 27.98 6.04
C ASN A 245 22.08 26.45 5.94
N LEU A 246 22.55 25.98 4.77
CA LEU A 246 23.35 24.80 4.39
C LEU A 246 23.05 23.47 5.13
N GLY A 247 22.72 22.34 4.48
CA GLY A 247 23.37 21.78 3.30
C GLY A 247 24.14 20.51 3.71
N ILE A 248 23.42 19.40 3.94
CA ILE A 248 24.01 18.07 4.19
C ILE A 248 23.29 17.04 3.29
N SER A 249 24.09 16.24 2.59
CA SER A 249 23.68 15.07 1.81
C SER A 249 23.81 13.83 2.71
N SER A 250 22.75 13.00 2.81
CA SER A 250 22.78 11.74 3.57
C SER A 250 21.87 10.67 2.97
N ASP A 251 22.36 9.97 1.95
CA ASP A 251 21.71 8.74 1.46
C ASP A 251 21.87 7.55 2.44
N GLU A 252 22.92 7.52 3.27
CA GLU A 252 23.14 6.44 4.25
C GLU A 252 22.20 6.49 5.48
N SER A 253 21.64 7.67 5.79
CA SER A 253 20.70 7.83 6.91
C SER A 253 19.37 7.13 6.67
N PHE A 254 19.00 6.91 5.40
CA PHE A 254 17.69 6.40 5.02
C PHE A 254 17.55 4.90 5.32
N LEU A 255 18.59 4.10 5.04
CA LEU A 255 18.55 2.65 5.20
C LEU A 255 18.49 2.20 6.68
N ASN A 256 19.17 2.92 7.58
CA ASN A 256 19.18 2.59 9.01
C ASN A 256 17.81 2.86 9.66
N ILE A 257 17.07 3.86 9.19
CA ILE A 257 15.73 4.20 9.72
C ILE A 257 14.65 3.23 9.20
N PHE A 258 14.84 2.66 8.01
CA PHE A 258 13.98 1.61 7.48
C PHE A 258 13.99 0.33 8.33
N LYS A 259 15.12 0.04 8.99
CA LYS A 259 15.25 -1.09 9.93
C LYS A 259 14.30 -0.92 11.12
N ASP A 260 14.26 0.28 11.70
CA ASP A 260 13.50 0.57 12.93
C ASP A 260 11.98 0.69 12.70
N VAL A 261 11.54 1.20 11.54
CA VAL A 261 10.11 1.46 11.28
C VAL A 261 9.37 0.24 10.72
N PHE A 262 10.06 -0.61 9.95
CA PHE A 262 9.44 -1.75 9.26
C PHE A 262 9.96 -3.11 9.75
N GLY A 263 10.87 -3.15 10.74
CA GLY A 263 11.38 -4.39 11.32
C GLY A 263 12.26 -5.22 10.38
N PHE A 264 12.93 -4.58 9.42
CA PHE A 264 13.80 -5.28 8.45
C PHE A 264 15.27 -5.27 8.87
N ASN A 265 15.89 -6.45 8.92
CA ASN A 265 17.33 -6.59 9.07
C ASN A 265 17.98 -6.64 7.68
N PHE A 266 18.78 -5.62 7.35
CA PHE A 266 19.58 -5.54 6.11
C PHE A 266 21.08 -5.74 6.40
N ASP A 267 21.43 -6.77 7.17
CA ASP A 267 22.84 -7.09 7.42
C ASP A 267 23.35 -7.92 6.23
N GLY A 268 23.97 -7.26 5.24
CA GLY A 268 24.56 -7.97 4.10
C GLY A 268 25.00 -7.19 2.86
N PHE A 269 24.97 -5.85 2.84
CA PHE A 269 25.40 -5.08 1.67
C PHE A 269 26.34 -3.94 2.07
N TYR A 270 27.61 -4.09 1.70
CA TYR A 270 28.61 -3.03 1.51
C TYR A 270 28.89 -2.91 0.01
#